data_AF-A0A4R4TCD7-F1
#
_entry.id   AF-A0A4R4TCD7-F1
#
_cell.length_a   1.000
_cell.length_b   1.000
_cell.length_c   1.000
_cell.angle_alpha   90.00
_cell.angle_beta   90.00
_cell.angle_gamma   90.00
#
_symmetry.space_group_name_H-M   'P 1'
#
loop_
_entity.id
_entity.type
_entity.pdbx_description
1 polymer ?
#
loop_
_entity_poly.entity_id
_entity_poly.type
_entity_poly.pdbx_seq_one_letter_code
_entity_poly.pdbx_strand_id
1 'polypeptide(L)' 'PEGTVYMYHAQDRLIDVPRSETSGRRGGIHNSLTRLLIKPSHLIGGYAQLSFAFNYLGPTGNQRDEVTVIRRRSQEVTY' A
#
# COMPACT_ATOMS: atom_id res chain seq x y z
N PRO A 1 12.83 5.18 -13.43
CA PRO A 1 14.25 4.75 -13.48
C PRO A 1 14.28 3.24 -13.31
N GLU A 2 15.39 2.59 -13.68
CA GLU A 2 15.56 1.15 -13.44
C GLU A 2 15.37 0.82 -11.95
N GLY A 3 14.69 -0.29 -11.66
CA GLY A 3 14.38 -0.72 -10.29
C GLY A 3 13.17 -0.05 -9.64
N THR A 4 12.51 0.92 -10.28
CA THR A 4 11.31 1.58 -9.75
C THR A 4 10.12 1.41 -10.70
N VAL A 5 8.96 1.03 -10.15
CA VAL A 5 7.71 0.92 -10.89
C VAL A 5 6.63 1.76 -10.21
N TYR A 6 5.75 2.33 -11.02
CA TYR A 6 4.64 3.15 -10.57
C TYR A 6 3.31 2.47 -10.91
N MET A 7 2.52 2.21 -9.86
CA MET A 7 1.09 2.02 -9.96
C MET A 7 0.45 3.30 -9.46
N TYR A 8 -0.25 4.03 -10.33
CA TYR A 8 -0.89 5.30 -9.93
C TYR A 8 -1.88 5.05 -8.79
N HIS A 9 -2.09 6.05 -7.93
CA HIS A 9 -2.86 5.82 -6.71
C HIS A 9 -4.32 5.48 -7.01
N ALA A 10 -4.86 4.49 -6.28
CA ALA A 10 -6.28 4.18 -6.17
C ALA A 10 -7.00 3.76 -7.48
N GLN A 11 -6.43 2.80 -8.23
CA GLN A 11 -7.29 1.99 -9.10
C GLN A 11 -8.17 1.08 -8.26
N ASP A 12 -9.46 1.07 -8.58
CA ASP A 12 -10.42 0.20 -7.95
C ASP A 12 -10.25 -1.25 -8.42
N ARG A 13 -10.81 -2.16 -7.64
CA ARG A 13 -10.79 -3.60 -7.90
C ARG A 13 -11.91 -4.04 -8.83
N LEU A 14 -12.74 -3.15 -9.38
CA LEU A 14 -13.98 -3.50 -10.09
C LEU A 14 -13.80 -3.76 -11.59
N ILE A 15 -13.01 -2.93 -12.28
CA ILE A 15 -12.90 -2.95 -13.74
C ILE A 15 -11.55 -3.56 -14.13
N ASP A 16 -11.57 -4.50 -15.08
CA ASP A 16 -10.36 -5.12 -15.66
C ASP A 16 -9.37 -5.73 -14.65
N VAL A 17 -9.88 -6.27 -13.54
CA VAL A 17 -9.07 -6.97 -12.52
C VAL A 17 -9.31 -8.48 -12.56
N PRO A 18 -8.49 -9.25 -13.29
CA PRO A 18 -8.59 -10.71 -13.34
C PRO A 18 -8.18 -11.38 -12.02
N ARG A 19 -8.49 -12.67 -11.85
CA ARG A 19 -8.13 -13.44 -10.65
C ARG A 19 -6.61 -13.53 -10.45
N SER A 20 -6.15 -13.48 -9.20
CA SER A 20 -4.74 -13.64 -8.82
C SER A 20 -4.34 -15.11 -8.85
N GLU A 21 -3.23 -15.43 -9.51
CA GLU A 21 -2.66 -16.79 -9.56
C GLU A 21 -2.21 -17.29 -8.19
N THR A 22 -1.74 -16.39 -7.33
CA THR A 22 -1.22 -16.77 -6.01
C THR A 22 -2.32 -17.09 -5.02
N SER A 23 -3.46 -16.37 -5.10
CA SER A 23 -4.52 -16.46 -4.09
C SER A 23 -5.81 -17.11 -4.58
N GLY A 24 -5.98 -17.29 -5.89
CA GLY A 24 -7.22 -17.76 -6.52
C GLY A 24 -8.40 -16.78 -6.43
N ARG A 25 -8.28 -15.69 -5.65
CA ARG A 25 -9.29 -14.63 -5.51
C ARG A 25 -9.10 -13.57 -6.58
N ARG A 26 -10.07 -12.66 -6.76
CA ARG A 26 -9.92 -11.49 -7.65
C ARG A 26 -8.61 -10.74 -7.34
N GLY A 27 -7.91 -10.21 -8.36
CA GLY A 27 -6.68 -9.44 -8.17
C GLY A 27 -6.84 -8.32 -7.15
N GLY A 28 -5.76 -7.98 -6.44
CA GLY A 28 -5.75 -6.92 -5.44
C GLY A 28 -5.67 -5.52 -6.04
N ILE A 29 -5.56 -4.52 -5.17
CA ILE A 29 -5.27 -3.12 -5.51
C ILE A 29 -3.85 -2.76 -5.03
N HIS A 30 -3.38 -1.55 -5.31
CA HIS A 30 -2.06 -1.09 -4.86
C HIS A 30 -1.82 -1.29 -3.35
N ASN A 31 -2.82 -0.99 -2.50
CA ASN A 31 -2.73 -1.20 -1.05
C ASN A 31 -2.73 -2.67 -0.62
N SER A 32 -3.07 -3.62 -1.50
CA SER A 32 -2.94 -5.06 -1.21
C SER A 32 -1.48 -5.51 -1.10
N LEU A 33 -0.53 -4.69 -1.56
CA LEU A 33 0.91 -4.94 -1.47
C LEU A 33 1.57 -4.18 -0.32
N THR A 34 0.83 -3.34 0.39
CA THR A 34 1.38 -2.46 1.45
C THR A 34 1.03 -2.97 2.83
N ARG A 35 1.81 -2.55 3.83
CA ARG A 35 1.50 -2.75 5.25
C ARG A 35 1.65 -1.47 6.06
N LEU A 36 0.99 -1.41 7.22
CA LEU A 36 1.22 -0.34 8.18
C LEU A 36 2.61 -0.48 8.81
N LEU A 37 3.37 0.61 8.78
CA LEU A 37 4.64 0.78 9.49
C LEU A 37 4.52 2.01 10.38
N ILE A 38 4.72 1.83 11.68
CA ILE A 38 4.58 2.91 12.66
C ILE A 38 5.98 3.39 13.05
N LYS A 39 6.22 4.69 12.87
CA LYS A 39 7.44 5.34 13.36
C LYS A 39 7.23 5.74 14.83
N PRO A 40 8.06 5.26 15.78
CA PRO A 40 7.88 5.58 17.21
C PRO A 40 7.89 7.09 17.52
N SER A 41 8.63 7.90 16.76
CA SER A 41 8.65 9.35 16.94
C SER A 41 7.29 10.02 16.66
N HIS A 42 6.37 9.36 15.97
CA HIS A 42 5.00 9.87 15.73
C HIS A 42 4.03 9.50 16.86
N LEU A 43 4.47 8.76 17.87
CA LEU A 43 3.68 8.37 19.04
C LEU A 43 3.97 9.24 20.28
N ILE A 44 4.81 10.27 20.15
CA ILE A 44 5.11 11.18 21.25
C ILE A 44 3.83 11.92 21.66
N GLY A 45 3.63 12.10 22.96
CA GLY A 45 2.48 12.80 23.53
C GLY A 45 2.83 13.45 24.87
N GLY A 46 2.01 14.43 25.29
CA GLY A 46 2.15 15.09 26.59
C GLY A 46 3.39 15.99 26.71
N TYR A 47 3.98 16.42 25.58
CA TYR A 47 5.22 17.20 25.58
C TYR A 47 5.06 18.49 24.75
N ALA A 48 4.37 19.47 25.32
CA ALA A 48 4.11 20.78 24.69
C ALA A 48 3.55 20.62 23.27
N GLN A 49 4.26 21.08 22.24
CA GLN A 49 3.88 20.94 20.82
C GLN A 49 3.77 19.48 20.36
N LEU A 50 4.42 18.54 21.04
CA LEU A 50 4.31 17.10 20.80
C LEU A 50 3.22 16.52 21.71
N SER A 51 1.99 16.99 21.53
CA SER A 51 0.80 16.50 22.20
C SER A 51 -0.24 16.10 21.17
N PHE A 52 -0.90 14.96 21.41
CA PHE A 52 -1.95 14.48 20.53
C PHE A 52 -3.12 15.47 20.47
N ALA A 53 -3.58 15.77 19.27
CA ALA A 53 -4.89 16.34 19.00
C ALA A 53 -5.40 15.79 17.67
N PHE A 54 -6.72 15.81 17.46
CA PHE A 54 -7.34 15.23 16.27
C PHE A 54 -6.75 15.85 14.99
N ASN A 55 -6.17 15.00 14.13
CA ASN A 55 -5.46 15.36 12.89
C ASN A 55 -4.26 16.32 13.05
N TYR A 56 -3.78 16.56 14.27
CA TYR A 56 -2.60 17.42 14.52
C TYR A 56 -1.31 16.62 14.65
N LEU A 57 -1.33 15.53 15.44
CA LEU A 57 -0.17 14.68 15.69
C LEU A 57 -0.60 13.22 15.78
N GLY A 58 0.16 12.32 15.16
CA GLY A 58 -0.07 10.88 15.21
C GLY A 58 0.72 10.11 14.15
N PRO A 59 0.68 8.78 14.16
CA PRO A 59 1.35 7.94 13.18
C PRO A 59 0.79 8.18 11.77
N THR A 60 1.67 8.08 10.77
CA THR A 60 1.35 8.32 9.36
C THR A 60 1.27 7.00 8.60
N GLY A 61 0.44 6.92 7.56
CA GLY A 61 0.38 5.77 6.65
C GLY A 61 1.41 5.85 5.52
N ASN A 62 2.71 5.84 5.83
CA ASN A 62 3.75 5.87 4.80
C ASN A 62 3.82 4.52 4.04
N GLN A 63 3.99 4.58 2.71
CA GLN A 63 3.94 3.40 1.82
C GLN A 63 4.91 3.45 0.63
N ARG A 64 5.85 4.42 0.59
CA ARG A 64 6.75 4.59 -0.57
C ARG A 64 8.00 3.73 -0.51
N ASP A 65 8.31 3.20 0.67
CA ASP A 65 9.45 2.31 0.92
C ASP A 65 9.15 0.84 0.59
N GLU A 66 7.93 0.52 0.13
CA GLU A 66 7.50 -0.84 -0.15
C GLU A 66 8.25 -1.44 -1.35
N VAL A 67 8.72 -2.67 -1.20
CA VAL A 67 9.41 -3.42 -2.25
C VAL A 67 8.58 -4.64 -2.61
N THR A 68 8.31 -4.81 -3.90
CA THR A 68 7.47 -5.91 -4.40
C THR A 68 8.13 -6.64 -5.56
N VAL A 69 7.63 -7.84 -5.85
CA VAL A 69 8.09 -8.68 -6.96
C VAL A 69 7.14 -8.49 -8.14
N ILE A 70 7.71 -8.15 -9.29
CA ILE A 70 6.98 -8.07 -10.55
C ILE A 70 7.29 -9.31 -11.38
N ARG A 71 6.24 -9.98 -11.85
CA ARG A 71 6.36 -11.11 -12.78
C ARG A 71 5.30 -11.04 -13.86
N ARG A 72 5.62 -11.62 -15.01
CA ARG A 72 4.64 -11.89 -16.06
C ARG A 72 3.67 -12.98 -15.59
N ARG A 73 2.40 -12.83 -15.95
CA ARG A 73 1.36 -13.86 -15.75
C ARG A 73 1.56 -15.00 -16.77
N SER A 74 1.34 -16.24 -16.35
CA SER A 74 1.57 -17.43 -17.20
C SER A 74 0.32 -17.91 -17.93
N GLN A 75 -0.87 -17.51 -17.45
CA GLN A 75 -2.16 -17.95 -17.98
C GLN A 75 -2.78 -16.93 -18.93
N GLU A 76 -3.71 -17.41 -19.77
CA GLU A 76 -4.61 -16.56 -20.54
C GLU A 76 -5.56 -15.79 -19.58
N VAL A 77 -5.76 -14.50 -19.85
CA VAL A 77 -6.46 -13.61 -18.92
C VAL A 77 -7.96 -13.89 -18.96
N THR A 78 -8.50 -14.34 -17.82
CA THR A 78 -9.94 -14.51 -17.59
C THR A 78 -10.39 -13.54 -16.49
N TYR A 79 -11.51 -12.85 -16.73
CA TYR A 79 -12.03 -11.76 -15.88
C TYR A 79 -13.02 -12.22 -14.82
#